data_AF-A0A538PAP7-F1
#
_entry.id   AF-A0A538PAP7-F1
#
_cell.length_a   1.000
_cell.length_b   1.000
_cell.length_c   1.000
_cell.angle_alpha   90.00
_cell.angle_beta   90.00
_cell.angle_gamma   90.00
#
_symmetry.space_group_name_H-M   'P 1'
#
loop_
_entity.id
_entity.type
_entity.pdbx_description
1 polymer ?
#
loop_
_entity_poly.entity_id
_entity_poly.type
_entity_poly.pdbx_seq_one_letter_code
_entity_poly.pdbx_strand_id
1 'polypeptide(L)'
;IIGKKSKHLTKEGAWKAIAGFTIFNDITARDIQREEMKSGLLNFGKNMDTFAPFGPCMVPKEDIEDVHNLKIECRVNGEPRQVSNTSHLSVTVPEIVQHYSWVTLYPGDIITTGTVSGVAAFRKEPEKYYLKPGDILESEIEKIGVLRNYVVEDEEVY
;
A
#
# COMPACT_ATOMS: atom_id res chain seq x y z
N ILE A 1 10.76 1.09 -1.76
CA ILE A 1 11.46 2.36 -1.47
C ILE A 1 12.65 2.47 -2.40
N ILE A 2 12.81 3.61 -3.08
CA ILE A 2 13.91 3.86 -4.01
C ILE A 2 15.18 4.25 -3.24
N GLY A 3 16.31 3.65 -3.60
CA GLY A 3 17.63 3.91 -2.99
C GLY A 3 18.57 4.73 -3.87
N LYS A 4 18.25 4.89 -5.15
CA LYS A 4 19.14 5.53 -6.13
C LYS A 4 18.37 6.47 -7.05
N LYS A 5 18.89 7.68 -7.24
CA LYS A 5 18.38 8.61 -8.24
C LYS A 5 18.39 7.96 -9.63
N SER A 6 17.23 7.86 -10.26
CA SER A 6 17.04 7.04 -11.46
C SER A 6 16.01 7.63 -12.41
N LYS A 7 16.14 7.35 -13.71
CA LYS A 7 15.17 7.71 -14.75
C LYS A 7 15.30 6.77 -15.95
N HIS A 8 14.20 6.46 -16.62
CA HIS A 8 14.11 5.62 -17.82
C HIS A 8 14.82 4.27 -17.67
N LEU A 9 14.51 3.55 -16.59
CA LEU A 9 15.16 2.29 -16.24
C LEU A 9 14.69 1.12 -17.13
N THR A 10 15.56 0.12 -17.32
CA THR A 10 15.15 -1.23 -17.74
C THR A 10 14.59 -2.00 -16.53
N LYS A 11 14.05 -3.20 -16.73
CA LYS A 11 13.63 -4.08 -15.60
C LYS A 11 14.80 -4.40 -14.67
N GLU A 12 15.99 -4.71 -15.21
CA GLU A 12 17.16 -4.96 -14.37
C GLU A 12 17.61 -3.70 -13.63
N GLY A 13 17.54 -2.53 -14.29
CA GLY A 13 17.82 -1.24 -13.67
C GLY A 13 16.84 -0.91 -12.55
N ALA A 14 15.56 -1.22 -12.75
CA ALA A 14 14.48 -1.05 -11.78
C ALA A 14 14.73 -1.87 -10.51
N TRP A 15 15.12 -3.14 -10.64
CA TRP A 15 15.48 -3.97 -9.49
C TRP A 15 16.67 -3.38 -8.70
N LYS A 16 17.70 -2.89 -9.40
CA LYS A 16 18.88 -2.28 -8.79
C LYS A 16 18.63 -0.92 -8.13
N ALA A 17 17.55 -0.23 -8.50
CA ALA A 17 17.20 1.08 -7.95
C ALA A 17 16.48 1.00 -6.59
N ILE A 18 15.98 -0.18 -6.21
CA ILE A 18 15.21 -0.41 -4.97
C ILE A 18 16.17 -0.58 -3.80
N ALA A 19 15.96 0.20 -2.73
CA ALA A 19 16.66 0.02 -1.45
C ALA A 19 16.04 -1.10 -0.60
N GLY A 20 14.71 -1.18 -0.60
CA GLY A 20 14.00 -2.11 0.27
C GLY A 20 12.50 -1.98 0.22
N PHE A 21 11.86 -2.74 1.10
CA PHE A 21 10.42 -2.95 1.17
C PHE A 21 9.90 -2.66 2.59
N THR A 22 8.62 -2.36 2.69
CA THR A 22 7.91 -1.97 3.91
C THR A 22 6.42 -2.24 3.70
N ILE A 23 5.60 -2.03 4.72
CA ILE A 23 4.15 -2.06 4.61
C ILE A 23 3.64 -0.63 4.39
N PHE A 24 2.66 -0.49 3.51
CA PHE A 24 1.95 0.76 3.25
C PHE A 24 0.45 0.47 3.20
N ASN A 25 -0.32 1.21 3.99
CA ASN A 25 -1.78 1.18 3.91
C ASN A 25 -2.27 2.35 3.07
N ASP A 26 -2.86 2.04 1.91
CA ASP A 26 -3.50 3.01 1.02
C ASP A 26 -4.94 3.25 1.46
N ILE A 27 -5.10 3.97 2.58
CA ILE A 27 -6.41 4.29 3.17
C ILE A 27 -7.20 5.13 2.17
N THR A 28 -8.52 4.90 2.09
CA THR A 28 -9.35 5.60 1.12
C THR A 28 -10.72 5.93 1.66
N ALA A 29 -11.08 7.21 1.61
CA ALA A 29 -12.43 7.71 1.75
C ALA A 29 -13.19 7.41 0.43
N ARG A 30 -14.00 6.34 0.44
CA ARG A 30 -14.59 5.78 -0.79
C ARG A 30 -15.71 6.64 -1.36
N ASP A 31 -16.43 7.36 -0.51
CA ASP A 31 -17.39 8.39 -0.89
C ASP A 31 -16.72 9.48 -1.73
N ILE A 32 -15.63 10.08 -1.24
CA ILE A 32 -14.87 11.12 -1.95
C ILE A 32 -14.24 10.57 -3.22
N GLN A 33 -13.58 9.40 -3.13
CA GLN A 33 -12.96 8.77 -4.29
C GLN A 33 -13.98 8.52 -5.42
N ARG A 34 -15.19 8.05 -5.09
CA ARG A 34 -16.25 7.79 -6.10
C ARG A 34 -16.68 9.08 -6.81
N GLU A 35 -16.72 10.21 -6.10
CA GLU A 35 -16.99 11.50 -6.71
C GLU A 35 -15.84 11.95 -7.62
N GLU A 36 -14.58 11.82 -7.18
CA GLU A 36 -13.40 12.13 -8.01
C GLU A 36 -13.33 11.29 -9.29
N MET A 37 -13.75 10.03 -9.21
CA MET A 37 -13.79 9.11 -10.35
C MET A 37 -14.72 9.59 -11.46
N LYS A 38 -15.74 10.41 -11.17
CA LYS A 38 -16.60 11.02 -12.21
C LYS A 38 -15.82 11.95 -13.13
N SER A 39 -14.70 12.49 -12.66
CA SER A 39 -13.75 13.31 -13.43
C SER A 39 -12.49 12.56 -13.84
N GLY A 40 -12.43 11.23 -13.64
CA GLY A 40 -11.28 10.39 -13.98
C GLY A 40 -10.09 10.52 -13.01
N LEU A 41 -10.31 11.05 -11.80
CA LEU A 41 -9.27 11.22 -10.79
C LEU A 41 -9.40 10.19 -9.65
N LEU A 42 -8.26 9.89 -9.03
CA LEU A 42 -8.13 8.95 -7.91
C LEU A 42 -7.06 9.50 -6.95
N ASN A 43 -7.29 10.69 -6.37
CA ASN A 43 -6.26 11.40 -5.63
C ASN A 43 -6.71 11.82 -4.23
N PHE A 44 -7.56 12.83 -4.10
CA PHE A 44 -7.89 13.47 -2.83
C PHE A 44 -8.45 12.48 -1.79
N GLY A 45 -9.29 11.52 -2.20
CA GLY A 45 -9.82 10.50 -1.30
C GLY A 45 -8.76 9.58 -0.64
N LYS A 46 -7.49 9.70 -1.03
CA LYS A 46 -6.33 8.93 -0.53
C LYS A 46 -5.26 9.81 0.14
N ASN A 47 -5.45 11.12 0.17
CA ASN A 47 -4.43 12.09 0.59
C ASN A 47 -4.88 12.93 1.80
N MET A 48 -5.86 12.45 2.56
CA MET A 48 -6.19 13.06 3.84
C MET A 48 -5.07 12.82 4.85
N ASP A 49 -5.01 13.67 5.87
CA ASP A 49 -4.10 13.47 6.98
C ASP A 49 -4.27 12.05 7.54
N THR A 50 -3.14 11.40 7.86
CA THR A 50 -3.03 10.01 8.34
C THR A 50 -3.32 8.89 7.31
N PHE A 51 -3.74 9.18 6.06
CA PHE A 51 -4.15 8.13 5.09
C PHE A 51 -3.04 7.32 4.44
N ALA A 52 -1.78 7.61 4.76
CA ALA A 52 -0.62 6.88 4.30
C ALA A 52 0.19 6.21 5.44
N PRO A 53 -0.41 5.37 6.32
CA PRO A 53 0.38 4.64 7.30
C PRO A 53 1.45 3.78 6.63
N PHE A 54 2.68 3.92 7.10
CA PHE A 54 3.87 3.33 6.50
C PHE A 54 4.83 2.83 7.57
N GLY A 55 5.34 1.61 7.43
CA GLY A 55 6.25 1.00 8.40
C GLY A 55 6.00 -0.52 8.56
N PRO A 56 6.27 -1.11 9.73
CA PRO A 56 6.93 -0.51 10.91
C PRO A 56 8.43 -0.26 10.69
N CYS A 57 9.02 -0.88 9.67
CA CYS A 57 10.43 -0.76 9.31
C CYS A 57 10.61 -0.91 7.78
N MET A 58 11.77 -0.54 7.29
CA MET A 58 12.21 -0.94 5.96
C MET A 58 13.10 -2.18 6.08
N VAL A 59 12.77 -3.23 5.32
CA VAL A 59 13.64 -4.38 5.12
C VAL A 59 14.47 -4.16 3.85
N PRO A 60 15.80 -4.22 3.92
CA PRO A 60 16.67 -4.17 2.74
C PRO A 60 16.25 -5.21 1.70
N LYS A 61 16.34 -4.85 0.41
CA LYS A 61 15.95 -5.75 -0.68
C LYS A 61 16.73 -7.07 -0.64
N GLU A 62 17.99 -7.02 -0.21
CA GLU A 62 18.92 -8.14 -0.09
C GLU A 62 18.49 -9.19 0.95
N ASP A 63 17.69 -8.79 1.94
CA ASP A 63 17.24 -9.67 3.03
C ASP A 63 15.95 -10.43 2.67
N ILE A 64 15.35 -10.14 1.50
CA ILE A 64 14.17 -10.83 0.97
C ILE A 64 14.57 -11.64 -0.27
N GLU A 65 14.69 -12.96 -0.08
CA GLU A 65 15.05 -13.90 -1.16
C GLU A 65 14.11 -13.82 -2.38
N ASP A 66 12.80 -13.82 -2.14
CA ASP A 66 11.78 -13.68 -3.18
C ASP A 66 10.65 -12.75 -2.71
N VAL A 67 10.63 -11.51 -3.22
CA VAL A 67 9.59 -10.53 -2.92
C VAL A 67 8.24 -10.90 -3.55
N HIS A 68 8.25 -11.80 -4.54
CA HIS A 68 7.06 -12.32 -5.20
C HIS A 68 6.51 -13.59 -4.54
N ASN A 69 6.96 -13.93 -3.33
CA ASN A 69 6.41 -15.04 -2.57
C ASN A 69 6.39 -14.76 -1.06
N LEU A 70 5.64 -13.73 -0.66
CA LEU A 70 5.43 -13.33 0.74
C LEU A 70 3.95 -13.41 1.07
N LYS A 71 3.59 -14.04 2.19
CA LYS A 71 2.22 -13.95 2.71
C LYS A 71 1.88 -12.51 3.10
N ILE A 72 0.65 -12.11 2.78
CA ILE A 72 0.10 -10.81 3.14
C ILE A 72 -1.23 -11.03 3.85
N GLU A 73 -1.43 -10.34 4.97
CA GLU A 73 -2.69 -10.32 5.69
C GLU A 73 -3.02 -8.90 6.18
N CYS A 74 -4.31 -8.55 6.13
CA CYS A 74 -4.85 -7.36 6.77
C CYS A 74 -6.04 -7.78 7.65
N ARG A 75 -6.03 -7.35 8.92
CA ARG A 75 -7.02 -7.65 9.95
C ARG A 75 -7.63 -6.37 10.48
N VAL A 76 -8.89 -6.43 10.87
CA VAL A 76 -9.57 -5.36 11.63
C VAL A 76 -10.12 -5.98 12.89
N ASN A 77 -9.64 -5.53 14.05
CA ASN A 77 -9.97 -6.10 15.36
C ASN A 77 -9.64 -7.61 15.45
N GLY A 78 -8.51 -8.02 14.89
CA GLY A 78 -8.10 -9.43 14.80
C GLY A 78 -8.81 -10.25 13.72
N GLU A 79 -9.91 -9.76 13.15
CA GLU A 79 -10.66 -10.46 12.11
C GLU A 79 -10.04 -10.28 10.72
N PRO A 80 -9.66 -11.35 10.02
CA PRO A 80 -9.07 -11.27 8.69
C PRO A 80 -9.99 -10.58 7.66
N ARG A 81 -9.49 -9.54 7.02
CA ARG A 81 -10.19 -8.78 5.96
C ARG A 81 -9.60 -9.06 4.58
N GLN A 82 -8.30 -9.21 4.48
CA GLN A 82 -7.57 -9.54 3.26
C GLN A 82 -6.51 -10.59 3.60
N VAL A 83 -6.45 -11.70 2.86
CA VAL A 83 -5.46 -12.76 3.05
C VAL A 83 -4.99 -13.19 1.67
N SER A 84 -3.69 -13.13 1.41
CA SER A 84 -3.14 -13.37 0.08
C SER A 84 -1.62 -13.64 0.11
N ASN A 85 -1.00 -13.60 -1.06
CA ASN A 85 0.43 -13.74 -1.26
C ASN A 85 0.91 -12.81 -2.40
N THR A 86 2.11 -12.26 -2.31
CA THR A 86 2.67 -11.36 -3.33
C THR A 86 2.87 -12.00 -4.70
N SER A 87 2.85 -13.34 -4.80
CA SER A 87 2.84 -14.07 -6.08
C SER A 87 1.63 -13.77 -6.95
N HIS A 88 0.56 -13.23 -6.37
CA HIS A 88 -0.63 -12.81 -7.10
C HIS A 88 -0.53 -11.40 -7.70
N LEU A 89 0.59 -10.69 -7.52
CA LEU A 89 0.84 -9.42 -8.21
C LEU A 89 0.82 -9.62 -9.73
N SER A 90 -0.17 -9.02 -10.40
CA SER A 90 -0.32 -9.13 -11.86
C SER A 90 0.75 -8.36 -12.63
N VAL A 91 1.39 -7.38 -11.98
CA VAL A 91 2.52 -6.60 -12.51
C VAL A 91 3.66 -6.71 -11.52
N THR A 92 4.84 -7.10 -12.01
CA THR A 92 5.98 -7.37 -11.12
C THR A 92 6.56 -6.08 -10.53
N VAL A 93 7.28 -6.17 -9.41
CA VAL A 93 7.90 -5.00 -8.77
C VAL A 93 8.86 -4.27 -9.73
N PRO A 94 9.75 -4.96 -10.48
CA PRO A 94 10.58 -4.30 -11.48
C PRO A 94 9.79 -3.59 -12.58
N GLU A 95 8.66 -4.15 -13.03
CA GLU A 95 7.79 -3.53 -14.04
C GLU A 95 7.15 -2.24 -13.54
N ILE A 96 6.66 -2.25 -12.29
CA ILE A 96 6.10 -1.06 -11.64
C ILE A 96 7.15 0.04 -11.54
N VAL A 97 8.33 -0.27 -11.00
CA VAL A 97 9.41 0.72 -10.83
C VAL A 97 9.92 1.22 -12.18
N GLN A 98 10.05 0.34 -13.19
CA GLN A 98 10.38 0.73 -14.55
C GLN A 98 9.37 1.74 -15.10
N HIS A 99 8.06 1.47 -14.96
CA HIS A 99 7.00 2.35 -15.45
C HIS A 99 7.10 3.74 -14.83
N TYR A 100 7.20 3.83 -13.49
CA TYR A 100 7.28 5.11 -12.80
C TYR A 100 8.61 5.83 -13.00
N SER A 101 9.66 5.16 -13.46
CA SER A 101 10.94 5.80 -13.78
C SER A 101 10.88 6.75 -14.99
N TRP A 102 9.72 6.93 -15.64
CA TRP A 102 9.53 7.98 -16.65
C TRP A 102 9.67 9.38 -16.03
N VAL A 103 9.31 9.53 -14.76
CA VAL A 103 9.74 10.68 -13.94
C VAL A 103 11.06 10.36 -13.24
N THR A 104 11.79 11.40 -12.82
CA THR A 104 13.03 11.18 -12.06
C THR A 104 12.65 10.67 -10.68
N LEU A 105 13.08 9.46 -10.36
CA LEU A 105 12.97 8.89 -9.02
C LEU A 105 14.16 9.37 -8.18
N TYR A 106 13.92 9.71 -6.92
CA TYR A 106 14.92 10.09 -5.93
C TYR A 106 15.03 9.03 -4.82
N PRO A 107 16.20 8.91 -4.18
CA PRO A 107 16.31 8.12 -2.95
C PRO A 107 15.28 8.61 -1.92
N GLY A 108 14.53 7.68 -1.35
CA GLY A 108 13.41 7.97 -0.44
C GLY A 108 12.04 7.93 -1.10
N ASP A 109 11.94 7.95 -2.45
CA ASP A 109 10.65 7.83 -3.12
C ASP A 109 9.97 6.48 -2.79
N ILE A 110 8.67 6.55 -2.54
CA ILE A 110 7.82 5.41 -2.20
C ILE A 110 6.91 5.14 -3.38
N ILE A 111 6.90 3.88 -3.82
CA ILE A 111 6.00 3.39 -4.85
C ILE A 111 5.18 2.28 -4.22
N THR A 112 3.87 2.44 -4.21
CA THR A 112 2.91 1.46 -3.69
C THR A 112 2.51 0.48 -4.80
N THR A 113 2.48 -0.81 -4.51
CA THR A 113 2.30 -1.86 -5.53
C THR A 113 0.85 -2.33 -5.72
N GLY A 114 -0.10 -1.61 -5.13
CA GLY A 114 -1.52 -1.97 -5.12
C GLY A 114 -1.91 -2.85 -3.93
N THR A 115 -3.17 -3.29 -3.93
CA THR A 115 -3.78 -4.09 -2.86
C THR A 115 -4.30 -5.41 -3.41
N VAL A 116 -4.34 -6.42 -2.53
CA VAL A 116 -4.99 -7.72 -2.81
C VAL A 116 -6.51 -7.61 -2.61
N SER A 117 -7.26 -8.65 -3.00
CA SER A 117 -8.72 -8.71 -2.83
C SER A 117 -9.15 -8.68 -1.36
N GLY A 118 -10.42 -8.38 -1.11
CA GLY A 118 -11.02 -8.39 0.24
C GLY A 118 -11.31 -7.01 0.84
N VAL A 119 -10.95 -5.92 0.16
CA VAL A 119 -11.31 -4.56 0.57
C VAL A 119 -12.83 -4.40 0.71
N ALA A 120 -13.26 -3.64 1.71
CA ALA A 120 -14.66 -3.49 2.08
C ALA A 120 -15.57 -3.09 0.91
N ALA A 121 -15.09 -2.18 0.03
CA ALA A 121 -15.87 -1.63 -1.08
C ALA A 121 -16.39 -2.67 -2.11
N PHE A 122 -15.78 -3.85 -2.18
CA PHE A 122 -16.21 -4.94 -3.08
C PHE A 122 -16.95 -6.07 -2.36
N ARG A 123 -17.25 -5.91 -1.05
CA ARG A 123 -18.07 -6.86 -0.29
C ARG A 123 -19.55 -6.56 -0.47
N LYS A 124 -20.39 -7.58 -0.24
CA LYS A 124 -21.82 -7.38 -0.04
C LYS A 124 -22.02 -6.53 1.23
N GLU A 125 -22.83 -5.48 1.14
CA GLU A 125 -23.09 -4.53 2.23
C GLU A 125 -21.79 -3.87 2.76
N PRO A 126 -21.08 -3.11 1.90
CA PRO A 126 -19.72 -2.63 2.16
C PRO A 126 -19.62 -1.74 3.40
N GLU A 127 -20.68 -0.98 3.70
CA GLU A 127 -20.79 -0.08 4.86
C GLU A 127 -20.54 -0.78 6.19
N LYS A 128 -20.86 -2.08 6.30
CA LYS A 128 -20.61 -2.89 7.51
C LYS A 128 -19.13 -3.18 7.75
N TYR A 129 -18.31 -3.03 6.73
CA TYR A 129 -16.89 -3.39 6.73
C TYR A 129 -15.96 -2.19 6.65
N TYR A 130 -16.48 -0.98 6.44
CA TYR A 130 -15.68 0.24 6.52
C TYR A 130 -15.13 0.43 7.94
N LEU A 131 -13.97 1.09 7.99
CA LEU A 131 -13.30 1.42 9.23
C LEU A 131 -14.14 2.42 10.01
N LYS A 132 -14.19 2.26 11.33
CA LYS A 132 -14.88 3.16 12.25
C LYS A 132 -14.00 3.48 13.45
N PRO A 133 -14.25 4.60 14.17
CA PRO A 133 -13.56 4.90 15.41
C PRO A 133 -13.58 3.71 16.39
N GLY A 134 -12.42 3.43 16.98
CA GLY A 134 -12.19 2.28 17.86
C GLY A 134 -11.69 1.02 17.14
N ASP A 135 -11.71 0.96 15.81
CA ASP A 135 -11.13 -0.17 15.08
C ASP A 135 -9.59 -0.17 15.17
N ILE A 136 -9.02 -1.36 15.27
CA ILE A 136 -7.58 -1.61 15.17
C ILE A 136 -7.32 -2.25 13.80
N LEU A 137 -6.61 -1.54 12.93
CA LEU A 137 -6.16 -2.03 11.63
C LEU A 137 -4.75 -2.61 11.77
N GLU A 138 -4.57 -3.87 11.37
CA GLU A 138 -3.27 -4.54 11.37
C GLU A 138 -2.96 -5.08 9.98
N SER A 139 -1.87 -4.61 9.38
CA SER A 139 -1.36 -5.12 8.10
C SER A 139 -0.05 -5.83 8.32
N GLU A 140 0.07 -7.04 7.81
CA GLU A 140 1.21 -7.92 7.99
C GLU A 140 1.72 -8.40 6.64
N ILE A 141 3.04 -8.32 6.48
CA ILE A 141 3.74 -8.92 5.34
C ILE A 141 4.87 -9.78 5.90
N GLU A 142 4.91 -11.04 5.45
CA GLU A 142 5.93 -12.00 5.81
C GLU A 142 7.34 -11.41 5.61
N LYS A 143 8.24 -11.66 6.58
CA LYS A 143 9.61 -11.12 6.63
C LYS A 143 9.73 -9.60 6.86
N ILE A 144 8.64 -8.83 6.87
CA ILE A 144 8.65 -7.39 7.17
C ILE A 144 8.18 -7.10 8.60
N GLY A 145 6.99 -7.57 8.96
CA GLY A 145 6.43 -7.36 10.29
C GLY A 145 4.95 -6.99 10.26
N VAL A 146 4.49 -6.33 11.32
CA VAL A 146 3.08 -5.90 11.47
C VAL A 146 3.03 -4.38 11.65
N LEU A 147 2.29 -3.72 10.78
CA LEU A 147 1.91 -2.31 10.90
C LEU A 147 0.53 -2.23 11.55
N ARG A 148 0.47 -1.65 12.76
CA ARG A 148 -0.76 -1.50 13.54
C ARG A 148 -1.14 -0.02 13.64
N ASN A 149 -2.38 0.30 13.30
CA ASN A 149 -2.96 1.64 13.40
C ASN A 149 -4.31 1.59 14.12
N TYR A 150 -4.59 2.61 14.93
CA TYR A 150 -5.87 2.78 15.63
C TYR A 150 -6.69 3.81 14.87
N VAL A 151 -7.92 3.45 14.51
CA VAL A 151 -8.86 4.36 13.88
C VAL A 151 -9.51 5.19 14.97
N VAL A 152 -9.38 6.50 14.86
CA VAL A 152 -9.98 7.47 15.79
C VAL A 152 -10.96 8.35 15.04
N GLU A 153 -11.87 8.98 15.79
CA GLU A 153 -12.73 10.01 15.23
C GLU A 153 -11.88 11.23 14.88
N ASP A 154 -12.23 11.90 13.78
CA ASP A 154 -11.62 13.18 13.43
C ASP A 154 -12.33 14.26 14.24
N GLU A 155 -11.68 14.75 15.30
CA GLU A 155 -12.23 15.75 16.20
C GLU A 155 -12.17 17.17 15.63
N GLU A 156 -11.49 17.37 14.49
CA GLU A 156 -11.28 18.68 13.85
C GLU A 156 -12.25 18.97 12.69
N VAL A 157 -13.27 18.13 12.50
CA VAL A 157 -14.30 18.35 11.47
C VAL A 157 -15.14 19.58 11.84
N TYR A 158 -14.92 20.68 11.10
CA TYR A 158 -15.69 21.92 11.17
C TYR A 158 -17.15 21.75 10.73
#